data_AF-A0A9P5WJ36-F1
#
_entry.id   AF-A0A9P5WJ36-F1
#
_cell.length_a   1.000
_cell.length_b   1.000
_cell.length_c   1.000
_cell.angle_alpha   90.00
_cell.angle_beta   90.00
_cell.angle_gamma   90.00
#
_symmetry.space_group_name_H-M   'P 1'
#
loop_
_entity.id
_entity.type
_entity.pdbx_description
1 polymer ?
#
loop_
_entity_poly.entity_id
_entity_poly.type
_entity_poly.pdbx_seq_one_letter_code
_entity_poly.pdbx_strand_id
1 'polypeptide(L)'
;MLNCGHRCPSICGEKCPSKKFCVECKDPTTMSMLVDVIMGQNLGEIDIEEDLILGLSCGHALTVTSLDGMMEMNQYYESKMDKETGVVTYTGKKDLPSDEVPQVACHLCRKPITSLHRYGRRIKVAQLSQRCKKFQIAEAKVVNDAKRAFDVARVRVEENETKFLESLLKHIPEPCEVPPEASTRLLGRMDGTRFFPDTTVDDLTKVYNIPKEHEEAWKKYIHPVLGSLTAFRNINKKVSPTKQLFDAAVSHLYRIKVAPSYDVNLGQVTQPLYPEHATTVSDVVQACILECGLPRDGHGGSSFVDSIQERTNVLIFIITKVSSVISRLDKNNAKSGTNSGWYWFMEDLLLCARVHVEKLQTTAREGKRDRTAAYASVMRMDLIVKTVQLIASKPLPRWPVDEELMKQRRKVTDEWTEQFMIEHKAIKDHCPRGIKDELTEKANIFEERMATAVRAARGDAEYRPNRPSMERDIGTGVPMDIL
;
A
#
# COMPACT_ATOMS: atom_id res chain seq x y z
N MET A 1 28.31 -43.54 -4.38
CA MET A 1 28.06 -44.76 -3.58
C MET A 1 27.67 -44.38 -2.17
N LEU A 2 26.96 -45.25 -1.45
CA LEU A 2 26.69 -45.10 -0.02
C LEU A 2 27.89 -45.53 0.82
N ASN A 3 27.89 -45.17 2.12
CA ASN A 3 28.94 -45.59 3.06
C ASN A 3 29.04 -47.10 3.26
N CYS A 4 28.01 -47.87 2.90
CA CYS A 4 28.03 -49.33 2.91
C CYS A 4 28.69 -49.95 1.67
N GLY A 5 29.14 -49.14 0.70
CA GLY A 5 29.73 -49.64 -0.54
C GLY A 5 28.72 -49.98 -1.65
N HIS A 6 27.42 -49.85 -1.41
CA HIS A 6 26.39 -50.11 -2.42
C HIS A 6 26.00 -48.85 -3.22
N ARG A 7 25.26 -49.05 -4.31
CA ARG A 7 24.72 -47.97 -5.13
C ARG A 7 23.80 -47.08 -4.30
N CYS A 8 23.84 -45.76 -4.58
CA CYS A 8 22.92 -44.83 -3.94
C CYS A 8 21.53 -44.98 -4.59
N PRO A 9 20.46 -45.22 -3.82
CA PRO A 9 19.11 -45.36 -4.37
C PRO A 9 18.46 -44.01 -4.72
N SER A 10 19.22 -42.91 -4.65
CA SER A 10 18.74 -41.54 -4.84
C SER A 10 19.37 -40.90 -6.08
N ILE A 11 18.72 -39.86 -6.58
CA ILE A 11 19.20 -39.09 -7.74
C ILE A 11 20.52 -38.37 -7.40
N CYS A 12 21.43 -38.33 -8.37
CA CYS A 12 22.65 -37.53 -8.30
C CYS A 12 22.35 -36.02 -8.16
N GLY A 13 23.11 -35.33 -7.31
CA GLY A 13 22.89 -33.91 -7.01
C GLY A 13 21.99 -33.66 -5.80
N GLU A 14 21.30 -34.70 -5.29
CA GLU A 14 20.63 -34.67 -3.99
C GLU A 14 21.54 -35.24 -2.90
N LYS A 15 21.25 -34.90 -1.63
CA LYS A 15 21.95 -35.50 -0.51
C LYS A 15 21.62 -37.00 -0.45
N CYS A 16 22.65 -37.84 -0.56
CA CYS A 16 22.47 -39.29 -0.47
C CYS A 16 21.80 -39.67 0.87
N PRO A 17 20.79 -40.56 0.84
CA PRO A 17 20.13 -41.01 2.06
C PRO A 17 21.08 -41.84 2.92
N SER A 18 20.71 -42.03 4.19
CA SER A 18 21.53 -42.83 5.11
C SER A 18 21.61 -44.30 4.66
N LYS A 19 22.63 -45.05 5.16
CA LYS A 19 22.81 -46.48 4.86
C LYS A 19 21.58 -47.36 5.13
N LYS A 20 20.65 -46.91 5.98
CA LYS A 20 19.41 -47.63 6.29
C LYS A 20 18.53 -47.79 5.04
N PHE A 21 18.52 -46.79 4.15
CA PHE A 21 17.75 -46.83 2.91
C PHE A 21 18.39 -47.68 1.80
N CYS A 22 19.49 -48.39 2.09
CA CYS A 22 20.12 -49.26 1.11
C CYS A 22 19.30 -50.54 0.90
N VAL A 23 18.82 -50.74 -0.32
CA VAL A 23 18.02 -51.92 -0.72
C VAL A 23 18.81 -53.23 -0.73
N GLU A 24 20.14 -53.17 -0.74
CA GLU A 24 21.01 -54.34 -0.63
C GLU A 24 21.30 -54.71 0.82
N CYS A 25 21.52 -53.71 1.70
CA CYS A 25 21.70 -53.95 3.13
C CYS A 25 20.41 -54.35 3.86
N LYS A 26 19.25 -53.96 3.31
CA LYS A 26 17.90 -54.34 3.79
C LYS A 26 17.68 -54.12 5.29
N ASP A 27 17.84 -52.88 5.75
CA ASP A 27 17.48 -52.53 7.13
C ASP A 27 15.98 -52.80 7.40
N PRO A 28 15.63 -53.69 8.35
CA PRO A 28 14.25 -54.19 8.47
C PRO A 28 13.20 -53.11 8.71
N THR A 29 13.56 -52.04 9.43
CA THR A 29 12.64 -50.96 9.77
C THR A 29 12.34 -50.06 8.58
N THR A 30 13.31 -49.83 7.70
CA THR A 30 13.12 -48.97 6.53
C THR A 30 12.57 -49.71 5.33
N MET A 31 12.77 -51.03 5.21
CA MET A 31 12.22 -51.83 4.11
C MET A 31 10.69 -51.88 4.11
N SER A 32 10.03 -51.74 5.27
CA SER A 32 8.57 -51.67 5.40
C SER A 32 8.02 -50.24 5.30
N MET A 33 8.87 -49.24 5.02
CA MET A 33 8.42 -47.86 4.84
C MET A 33 7.67 -47.76 3.51
N LEU A 34 6.43 -47.25 3.56
CA LEU A 34 5.63 -46.92 2.39
C LEU A 34 6.26 -45.72 1.66
N VAL A 35 6.99 -45.99 0.59
CA VAL A 35 7.76 -44.97 -0.16
C VAL A 35 7.07 -44.58 -1.46
N ASP A 36 6.26 -45.45 -2.06
CA ASP A 36 5.40 -45.10 -3.19
C ASP A 36 3.96 -44.92 -2.72
N VAL A 37 3.46 -43.69 -2.79
CA VAL A 37 2.08 -43.35 -2.43
C VAL A 37 1.08 -43.59 -3.56
N ILE A 38 1.55 -43.75 -4.80
CA ILE A 38 0.69 -43.98 -5.97
C ILE A 38 0.34 -45.46 -6.02
N MET A 39 1.33 -46.34 -5.99
CA MET A 39 1.13 -47.80 -6.05
C MET A 39 1.01 -48.46 -4.67
N GLY A 40 1.29 -47.72 -3.60
CA GLY A 40 1.21 -48.24 -2.24
C GLY A 40 2.33 -49.22 -1.88
N GLN A 41 3.51 -49.06 -2.48
CA GLN A 41 4.64 -49.99 -2.33
C GLN A 41 5.59 -49.57 -1.21
N ASN A 42 6.14 -50.58 -0.54
CA ASN A 42 7.18 -50.40 0.47
C ASN A 42 8.58 -50.38 -0.14
N LEU A 43 9.58 -49.85 0.56
CA LEU A 43 10.95 -49.72 0.03
C LEU A 43 11.55 -51.06 -0.42
N GLY A 44 11.23 -52.16 0.26
CA GLY A 44 11.69 -53.49 -0.12
C GLY A 44 11.08 -54.05 -1.41
N GLU A 45 10.00 -53.43 -1.90
CA GLU A 45 9.25 -53.85 -3.09
C GLU A 45 9.61 -53.00 -4.33
N ILE A 46 10.36 -51.91 -4.15
CA ILE A 46 10.70 -50.97 -5.22
C ILE A 46 11.96 -51.40 -5.96
N ASP A 47 11.89 -51.35 -7.29
CA ASP A 47 13.06 -51.39 -8.15
C ASP A 47 13.68 -49.99 -8.28
N ILE A 48 14.85 -49.80 -7.68
CA ILE A 48 15.60 -48.53 -7.74
C ILE A 48 16.27 -48.26 -9.09
N GLU A 49 16.23 -49.21 -10.03
CA GLU A 49 16.59 -48.95 -11.43
C GLU A 49 15.44 -48.28 -12.20
N GLU A 50 14.19 -48.53 -11.80
CA GLU A 50 13.01 -47.95 -12.43
C GLU A 50 12.60 -46.62 -11.76
N ASP A 51 12.47 -46.59 -10.43
CA ASP A 51 12.08 -45.38 -9.69
C ASP A 51 12.96 -45.17 -8.45
N LEU A 52 13.78 -44.12 -8.52
CA LEU A 52 14.68 -43.74 -7.43
C LEU A 52 13.88 -43.15 -6.26
N ILE A 53 14.51 -43.11 -5.08
CA ILE A 53 13.91 -42.49 -3.89
C ILE A 53 14.62 -41.19 -3.52
N LEU A 54 13.89 -40.28 -2.87
CA LEU A 54 14.45 -39.07 -2.29
C LEU A 54 14.24 -39.05 -0.78
N GLY A 55 15.34 -38.91 -0.04
CA GLY A 55 15.33 -38.76 1.40
C GLY A 55 14.84 -37.37 1.81
N LEU A 56 13.78 -37.32 2.61
CA LEU A 56 13.19 -36.11 3.15
C LEU A 56 13.87 -35.72 4.47
N SER A 57 13.89 -34.41 4.76
CA SER A 57 14.42 -33.87 6.02
C SER A 57 13.69 -34.36 7.28
N CYS A 58 12.48 -34.89 7.13
CA CYS A 58 11.73 -35.49 8.23
C CYS A 58 12.18 -36.91 8.60
N GLY A 59 13.09 -37.51 7.83
CA GLY A 59 13.62 -38.86 8.04
C GLY A 59 12.91 -39.95 7.24
N HIS A 60 11.91 -39.61 6.44
CA HIS A 60 11.24 -40.53 5.50
C HIS A 60 11.86 -40.45 4.11
N ALA A 61 11.57 -41.43 3.25
CA ALA A 61 11.85 -41.36 1.82
C ALA A 61 10.54 -41.52 1.04
N LEU A 62 10.49 -40.97 -0.18
CA LEU A 62 9.41 -41.22 -1.13
C LEU A 62 10.02 -41.41 -2.53
N THR A 63 9.32 -42.12 -3.41
CA THR A 63 9.75 -42.27 -4.80
C THR A 63 9.73 -40.94 -5.55
N VAL A 64 10.52 -40.86 -6.62
CA VAL A 64 10.58 -39.67 -7.47
C VAL A 64 9.24 -39.48 -8.18
N THR A 65 8.61 -40.54 -8.67
CA THR A 65 7.30 -40.45 -9.32
C THR A 65 6.23 -39.90 -8.37
N SER A 66 6.19 -40.43 -7.14
CA SER A 66 5.29 -39.95 -6.09
C SER A 66 5.52 -38.46 -5.78
N LEU A 67 6.77 -38.05 -5.64
CA LEU A 67 7.11 -36.66 -5.33
C LEU A 67 6.88 -35.70 -6.51
N ASP A 68 7.15 -36.11 -7.75
CA ASP A 68 6.89 -35.32 -8.95
C ASP A 68 5.38 -35.01 -9.07
N GLY A 69 4.53 -35.99 -8.75
CA GLY A 69 3.07 -35.81 -8.65
C GLY A 69 2.68 -34.88 -7.49
N MET A 70 3.16 -35.15 -6.27
CA MET A 70 2.85 -34.33 -5.08
C MET A 70 3.33 -32.87 -5.20
N MET A 71 4.41 -32.62 -5.95
CA MET A 71 5.00 -31.30 -6.14
C MET A 71 4.49 -30.58 -7.39
N GLU A 72 3.63 -31.23 -8.18
CA GLU A 72 3.00 -30.68 -9.39
C GLU A 72 4.03 -30.08 -10.36
N MET A 73 5.10 -30.83 -10.65
CA MET A 73 6.26 -30.35 -11.41
C MET A 73 5.90 -29.74 -12.77
N ASN A 74 4.84 -30.25 -13.40
CA ASN A 74 4.29 -29.76 -14.67
C ASN A 74 3.76 -28.32 -14.62
N GLN A 75 3.46 -27.76 -13.44
CA GLN A 75 3.06 -26.35 -13.31
C GLN A 75 4.27 -25.41 -13.33
N TYR A 76 5.46 -25.88 -12.95
CA TYR A 76 6.66 -25.04 -12.76
C TYR A 76 7.69 -25.22 -13.86
N TYR A 77 7.60 -26.31 -14.61
CA TYR A 77 8.51 -26.68 -15.67
C TYR A 77 7.75 -27.05 -16.94
N GLU A 78 8.36 -26.77 -18.08
CA GLU A 78 7.93 -27.31 -19.36
C GLU A 78 8.37 -28.76 -19.44
N SER A 79 7.45 -29.64 -19.85
CA SER A 79 7.73 -31.06 -19.99
C SER A 79 7.45 -31.51 -21.43
N LYS A 80 8.32 -32.39 -21.93
CA LYS A 80 8.08 -33.19 -23.12
C LYS A 80 7.98 -34.65 -22.70
N MET A 81 6.89 -35.29 -23.08
CA MET A 81 6.71 -36.72 -22.91
C MET A 81 7.15 -37.40 -24.20
N ASP A 82 8.09 -38.32 -24.08
CA ASP A 82 8.39 -39.24 -25.17
C ASP A 82 7.23 -40.23 -25.30
N LYS A 83 6.65 -40.33 -26.50
CA LYS A 83 5.47 -41.16 -26.75
C LYS A 83 5.80 -42.65 -26.82
N GLU A 84 7.06 -43.02 -27.10
CA GLU A 84 7.48 -44.41 -27.20
C GLU A 84 7.90 -44.99 -25.85
N THR A 85 8.59 -44.20 -25.03
CA THR A 85 9.11 -44.63 -23.73
C THR A 85 8.24 -44.19 -22.55
N GLY A 86 7.33 -43.25 -22.74
CA GLY A 86 6.52 -42.66 -21.67
C GLY A 86 7.31 -41.73 -20.74
N VAL A 87 8.61 -41.54 -20.97
CA VAL A 87 9.49 -40.76 -20.09
C VAL A 87 9.22 -39.27 -20.24
N VAL A 88 9.02 -38.61 -19.11
CA VAL A 88 8.83 -37.16 -19.03
C VAL A 88 10.18 -36.47 -18.82
N THR A 89 10.56 -35.62 -19.77
CA THR A 89 11.76 -34.78 -19.68
C THR A 89 11.37 -33.31 -19.51
N TYR A 90 11.99 -32.64 -18.54
CA TYR A 90 11.75 -31.21 -18.29
C TYR A 90 12.70 -30.36 -19.13
N THR A 91 12.17 -29.58 -20.07
CA THR A 91 12.96 -28.85 -21.08
C THR A 91 13.16 -27.37 -20.78
N GLY A 92 12.35 -26.81 -19.88
CA GLY A 92 12.31 -25.38 -19.63
C GLY A 92 11.65 -25.02 -18.30
N LYS A 93 11.71 -23.74 -17.95
CA LYS A 93 11.08 -23.19 -16.74
C LYS A 93 9.81 -22.45 -17.17
N LYS A 94 8.69 -22.70 -16.50
CA LYS A 94 7.47 -21.90 -16.66
C LYS A 94 7.49 -20.69 -15.76
N ASP A 95 6.67 -19.70 -16.10
CA ASP A 95 6.40 -18.57 -15.21
C ASP A 95 5.87 -19.06 -13.86
N LEU A 96 6.20 -18.31 -12.81
CA LEU A 96 5.73 -18.65 -11.48
C LEU A 96 4.21 -18.43 -11.41
N PRO A 97 3.44 -19.34 -10.80
CA PRO A 97 2.02 -19.14 -10.60
C PRO A 97 1.78 -17.87 -9.78
N SER A 98 0.75 -17.10 -10.15
CA SER A 98 0.33 -15.88 -9.44
C SER A 98 -0.32 -16.17 -8.08
N ASP A 99 -0.81 -17.39 -7.90
CA ASP A 99 -1.70 -17.76 -6.81
C ASP A 99 -0.94 -18.20 -5.56
N GLU A 100 -1.66 -18.24 -4.42
CA GLU A 100 -1.08 -18.70 -3.16
C GLU A 100 -0.69 -20.17 -3.27
N VAL A 101 0.61 -20.43 -3.27
CA VAL A 101 1.14 -21.80 -3.35
C VAL A 101 1.32 -22.39 -1.93
N PRO A 102 0.64 -23.49 -1.57
CA PRO A 102 0.77 -24.10 -0.25
C PRO A 102 2.08 -24.91 -0.12
N GLN A 103 2.56 -25.09 1.12
CA GLN A 103 3.71 -25.97 1.39
C GLN A 103 3.27 -27.44 1.33
N VAL A 104 3.91 -28.23 0.46
CA VAL A 104 3.68 -29.68 0.41
C VAL A 104 4.27 -30.35 1.64
N ALA A 105 3.53 -31.28 2.22
CA ALA A 105 3.91 -32.02 3.40
C ALA A 105 4.18 -33.49 3.08
N CYS A 106 5.06 -34.12 3.86
CA CYS A 106 5.32 -35.54 3.79
C CYS A 106 4.03 -36.32 4.08
N HIS A 107 3.68 -37.29 3.22
CA HIS A 107 2.48 -38.11 3.38
C HIS A 107 2.47 -38.86 4.73
N LEU A 108 3.63 -39.40 5.15
CA LEU A 108 3.76 -40.26 6.32
C LEU A 108 3.66 -39.51 7.65
N CYS A 109 4.16 -38.27 7.73
CA CYS A 109 4.26 -37.55 9.01
C CYS A 109 3.76 -36.11 8.99
N ARG A 110 3.25 -35.63 7.85
CA ARG A 110 2.72 -34.27 7.64
C ARG A 110 3.71 -33.13 7.91
N LYS A 111 5.00 -33.42 8.15
CA LYS A 111 6.05 -32.39 8.22
C LYS A 111 6.27 -31.77 6.83
N PRO A 112 6.46 -30.45 6.72
CA PRO A 112 6.65 -29.76 5.44
C PRO A 112 7.96 -30.20 4.77
N ILE A 113 7.90 -30.44 3.46
CA ILE A 113 9.07 -30.78 2.66
C ILE A 113 9.76 -29.48 2.28
N THR A 114 10.95 -29.23 2.84
CA THR A 114 11.60 -27.90 2.78
C THR A 114 12.96 -27.88 2.07
N SER A 115 13.56 -29.05 1.84
CA SER A 115 14.95 -29.15 1.39
C SER A 115 15.15 -30.33 0.44
N LEU A 116 14.77 -30.11 -0.81
CA LEU A 116 15.11 -30.96 -1.96
C LEU A 116 15.53 -30.06 -3.13
N HIS A 117 16.64 -30.38 -3.78
CA HIS A 117 17.19 -29.57 -4.87
C HIS A 117 16.32 -29.61 -6.13
N ARG A 118 15.84 -30.80 -6.53
CA ARG A 118 14.95 -31.03 -7.69
C ARG A 118 13.69 -30.16 -7.61
N TYR A 119 13.05 -30.14 -6.44
CA TYR A 119 11.82 -29.38 -6.18
C TYR A 119 12.09 -27.96 -5.65
N GLY A 120 13.33 -27.49 -5.70
CA GLY A 120 13.76 -26.24 -5.08
C GLY A 120 12.94 -25.03 -5.54
N ARG A 121 12.56 -24.97 -6.82
CA ARG A 121 11.70 -23.90 -7.38
C ARG A 121 10.34 -23.88 -6.68
N ARG A 122 9.61 -25.00 -6.70
CA ARG A 122 8.30 -25.18 -6.06
C ARG A 122 8.34 -24.90 -4.56
N ILE A 123 9.34 -25.45 -3.86
CA ILE A 123 9.50 -25.30 -2.42
C ILE A 123 9.74 -23.83 -2.05
N LYS A 124 10.64 -23.15 -2.76
CA LYS A 124 10.95 -21.73 -2.50
C LYS A 124 9.76 -20.82 -2.77
N VAL A 125 8.97 -21.10 -3.81
CA VAL A 125 7.73 -20.35 -4.12
C VAL A 125 6.72 -20.49 -2.99
N ALA A 126 6.47 -21.70 -2.48
CA ALA A 126 5.58 -21.88 -1.33
C ALA A 126 6.09 -21.22 -0.05
N GLN A 127 7.39 -21.28 0.22
CA GLN A 127 7.99 -20.59 1.37
C GLN A 127 7.82 -19.07 1.26
N LEU A 128 8.00 -18.51 0.06
CA LEU A 128 7.76 -17.09 -0.19
C LEU A 128 6.28 -16.74 0.01
N SER A 129 5.37 -17.52 -0.59
CA SER A 129 3.92 -17.37 -0.45
C SER A 129 3.49 -17.33 1.02
N GLN A 130 3.94 -18.31 1.81
CA GLN A 130 3.64 -18.38 3.25
C GLN A 130 4.20 -17.18 4.04
N ARG A 131 5.41 -16.71 3.70
CA ARG A 131 6.01 -15.52 4.33
C ARG A 131 5.22 -14.26 3.97
N CYS A 132 4.83 -14.11 2.71
CA CYS A 132 4.00 -12.99 2.25
C CYS A 132 2.64 -12.97 2.96
N LYS A 133 1.98 -14.12 3.11
CA LYS A 133 0.72 -14.23 3.85
C LYS A 133 0.87 -13.84 5.32
N LYS A 134 1.88 -14.38 6.01
CA LYS A 134 2.17 -14.00 7.40
C LYS A 134 2.45 -12.51 7.55
N PHE A 135 3.20 -11.95 6.61
CA PHE A 135 3.50 -10.52 6.56
C PHE A 135 2.21 -9.70 6.39
N GLN A 136 1.37 -10.02 5.40
CA GLN A 136 0.10 -9.35 5.16
C GLN A 136 -0.85 -9.41 6.37
N ILE A 137 -0.96 -10.57 7.04
CA ILE A 137 -1.77 -10.71 8.25
C ILE A 137 -1.24 -9.82 9.38
N ALA A 138 0.08 -9.81 9.59
CA ALA A 138 0.70 -8.98 10.61
C ALA A 138 0.52 -7.49 10.31
N GLU A 139 0.67 -7.07 9.05
CA GLU A 139 0.46 -5.68 8.64
C GLU A 139 -1.01 -5.27 8.75
N ALA A 140 -1.95 -6.10 8.31
CA ALA A 140 -3.38 -5.84 8.44
C ALA A 140 -3.79 -5.64 9.90
N LYS A 141 -3.22 -6.42 10.82
CA LYS A 141 -3.41 -6.22 12.26
C LYS A 141 -2.91 -4.84 12.71
N VAL A 142 -1.69 -4.47 12.33
CA VAL A 142 -1.11 -3.15 12.69
C VAL A 142 -1.93 -1.99 12.11
N VAL A 143 -2.40 -2.12 10.87
CA VAL A 143 -3.30 -1.13 10.25
C VAL A 143 -4.60 -1.02 11.04
N ASN A 144 -5.24 -2.13 11.40
CA ASN A 144 -6.49 -2.11 12.16
C ASN A 144 -6.33 -1.54 13.57
N ASP A 145 -5.23 -1.85 14.26
CA ASP A 145 -4.93 -1.27 15.56
C ASP A 145 -4.69 0.25 15.45
N ALA A 146 -4.01 0.70 14.39
CA ALA A 146 -3.84 2.13 14.11
C ALA A 146 -5.17 2.84 13.74
N LYS A 147 -6.07 2.18 13.00
CA LYS A 147 -7.44 2.69 12.72
C LYS A 147 -8.22 2.91 14.02
N ARG A 148 -8.26 1.90 14.90
CA ARG A 148 -8.93 2.02 16.21
C ARG A 148 -8.34 3.15 17.05
N ALA A 149 -7.01 3.27 17.08
CA ALA A 149 -6.36 4.37 17.79
C ALA A 149 -6.74 5.73 17.21
N PHE A 150 -6.84 5.84 15.88
CA PHE A 150 -7.32 7.05 15.21
C PHE A 150 -8.79 7.37 15.53
N ASP A 151 -9.67 6.36 15.56
CA ASP A 151 -11.07 6.57 15.92
C ASP A 151 -11.22 7.13 17.34
N VAL A 152 -10.48 6.58 18.30
CA VAL A 152 -10.44 7.09 19.68
C VAL A 152 -9.87 8.52 19.72
N ALA A 153 -8.80 8.79 18.97
CA ALA A 153 -8.22 10.13 18.89
C ALA A 153 -9.18 11.15 18.28
N ARG A 154 -9.93 10.77 17.24
CA ARG A 154 -10.93 11.60 16.57
C ARG A 154 -12.03 12.02 17.53
N VAL A 155 -12.62 11.08 18.27
CA VAL A 155 -13.67 11.38 19.26
C VAL A 155 -13.15 12.39 20.31
N ARG A 156 -11.93 12.18 20.83
CA ARG A 156 -11.33 13.13 21.80
C ARG A 156 -11.14 14.54 21.23
N VAL A 157 -10.79 14.65 19.95
CA VAL A 157 -10.64 15.94 19.27
C VAL A 157 -12.00 16.60 19.05
N GLU A 158 -13.04 15.83 18.74
CA GLU A 158 -14.42 16.33 18.60
C GLU A 158 -14.99 16.81 19.94
N GLU A 159 -14.81 16.05 21.02
CA GLU A 159 -15.26 16.41 22.37
C GLU A 159 -14.65 17.74 22.88
N ASN A 160 -13.41 18.03 22.48
CA ASN A 160 -12.69 19.24 22.90
C ASN A 160 -12.82 20.41 21.92
N GLU A 161 -13.56 20.25 20.81
CA GLU A 161 -13.61 21.23 19.71
C GLU A 161 -14.17 22.58 20.17
N THR A 162 -15.29 22.60 20.89
CA THR A 162 -15.93 23.83 21.37
C THR A 162 -15.00 24.66 22.26
N LYS A 163 -14.43 24.01 23.28
CA LYS A 163 -13.48 24.60 24.21
C LYS A 163 -12.23 25.13 23.51
N PHE A 164 -11.73 24.39 22.52
CA PHE A 164 -10.59 24.83 21.71
C PHE A 164 -10.95 26.08 20.89
N LEU A 165 -12.05 26.06 20.15
CA LEU A 165 -12.50 27.19 19.33
C LEU A 165 -12.76 28.46 20.15
N GLU A 166 -13.30 28.33 21.37
CA GLU A 166 -13.46 29.45 22.31
C GLU A 166 -12.13 30.01 22.80
N SER A 167 -11.11 29.15 22.98
CA SER A 167 -9.79 29.61 23.41
C SER A 167 -9.09 30.50 22.37
N LEU A 168 -9.35 30.27 21.07
CA LEU A 168 -8.82 31.07 19.98
C LEU A 168 -9.40 32.48 19.94
N LEU A 169 -10.66 32.67 20.36
CA LEU A 169 -11.29 34.00 20.35
C LEU A 169 -10.67 34.98 21.36
N LYS A 170 -9.84 34.48 22.29
CA LYS A 170 -9.12 35.32 23.26
C LYS A 170 -7.99 36.13 22.61
N HIS A 171 -7.48 35.68 21.46
CA HIS A 171 -6.40 36.35 20.73
C HIS A 171 -6.78 36.47 19.25
N ILE A 172 -7.11 37.67 18.80
CA ILE A 172 -7.49 37.87 17.39
C ILE A 172 -6.21 37.92 16.54
N PRO A 173 -6.07 37.08 15.50
CA PRO A 173 -4.92 37.13 14.61
C PRO A 173 -4.87 38.46 13.85
N GLU A 174 -3.67 38.98 13.62
CA GLU A 174 -3.48 40.09 12.71
C GLU A 174 -3.73 39.68 11.25
N PRO A 175 -4.24 40.60 10.40
CA PRO A 175 -4.39 40.36 8.98
C PRO A 175 -3.04 40.07 8.29
N CYS A 176 -2.89 38.90 7.67
CA CYS A 176 -1.76 38.50 6.84
C CYS A 176 -2.19 38.34 5.38
N GLU A 177 -2.04 39.40 4.58
CA GLU A 177 -2.35 39.42 3.13
C GLU A 177 -1.23 38.80 2.29
N VAL A 178 0.01 38.88 2.77
CA VAL A 178 1.17 38.43 2.01
C VAL A 178 1.34 36.92 2.19
N PRO A 179 1.41 36.13 1.10
CA PRO A 179 1.72 34.71 1.20
C PRO A 179 3.10 34.52 1.85
N PRO A 180 3.25 33.56 2.77
CA PRO A 180 4.55 33.21 3.30
C PRO A 180 5.51 32.76 2.20
N GLU A 181 6.82 32.93 2.43
CA GLU A 181 7.83 32.52 1.47
C GLU A 181 7.67 31.04 1.06
N ALA A 182 7.67 30.77 -0.24
CA ALA A 182 7.60 29.39 -0.76
C ALA A 182 8.80 28.51 -0.31
N SER A 183 9.86 29.15 0.19
CA SER A 183 11.04 28.48 0.75
C SER A 183 10.73 27.75 2.07
N THR A 184 9.83 28.30 2.89
CA THR A 184 9.50 27.82 4.24
C THR A 184 8.26 26.92 4.28
N ARG A 185 7.41 26.98 3.24
CA ARG A 185 6.19 26.18 3.08
C ARG A 185 6.46 24.72 2.69
N LEU A 186 7.04 23.95 3.61
CA LEU A 186 7.40 22.54 3.37
C LEU A 186 6.20 21.65 3.05
N LEU A 187 5.03 21.91 3.63
CA LEU A 187 3.79 21.17 3.34
C LEU A 187 3.31 21.36 1.89
N GLY A 188 3.60 22.53 1.31
CA GLY A 188 3.30 22.85 -0.09
C GLY A 188 4.43 22.46 -1.07
N ARG A 189 5.59 22.02 -0.57
CA ARG A 189 6.69 21.56 -1.41
C ARG A 189 6.49 20.11 -1.82
N MET A 190 6.50 19.89 -3.12
CA MET A 190 6.55 18.57 -3.72
C MET A 190 8.00 18.21 -4.01
N ASP A 191 8.66 17.43 -3.13
CA ASP A 191 9.92 16.82 -3.49
C ASP A 191 9.63 15.51 -4.24
N GLY A 192 9.76 15.54 -5.58
CA GLY A 192 9.52 14.37 -6.44
C GLY A 192 10.34 13.12 -6.10
N THR A 193 11.31 13.24 -5.18
CA THR A 193 12.12 12.15 -4.62
C THR A 193 11.47 11.43 -3.44
N ARG A 194 10.59 12.06 -2.66
CA ARG A 194 9.88 11.39 -1.57
C ARG A 194 8.53 10.89 -2.06
N PHE A 195 8.26 9.62 -1.77
CA PHE A 195 6.98 9.00 -2.10
C PHE A 195 5.79 9.66 -1.37
N PHE A 196 6.04 10.36 -0.25
CA PHE A 196 5.07 11.17 0.47
C PHE A 196 5.72 12.40 1.10
N PRO A 197 5.06 13.58 1.11
CA PRO A 197 5.53 14.74 1.87
C PRO A 197 5.57 14.43 3.37
N ASP A 198 6.58 14.92 4.09
CA ASP A 198 6.59 14.86 5.55
C ASP A 198 5.57 15.86 6.09
N THR A 199 4.55 15.35 6.78
CA THR A 199 3.48 16.16 7.36
C THR A 199 3.94 16.73 8.70
N THR A 200 4.95 17.60 8.71
CA THR A 200 5.28 18.36 9.92
C THR A 200 4.30 19.52 10.02
N VAL A 201 3.35 19.40 10.94
CA VAL A 201 2.37 20.45 11.32
C VAL A 201 2.98 21.37 12.39
N ASP A 202 4.30 21.39 12.47
CA ASP A 202 5.08 22.13 13.44
C ASP A 202 5.49 23.49 12.87
N ASP A 203 5.77 24.44 13.76
CA ASP A 203 6.26 25.78 13.43
C ASP A 203 5.26 26.67 12.66
N LEU A 204 3.98 26.59 13.03
CA LEU A 204 2.90 27.38 12.43
C LEU A 204 3.12 28.89 12.56
N THR A 205 3.66 29.36 13.69
CA THR A 205 3.98 30.77 13.91
C THR A 205 5.05 31.24 12.94
N LYS A 206 6.13 30.45 12.78
CA LYS A 206 7.27 30.81 11.95
C LYS A 206 6.94 30.77 10.46
N VAL A 207 6.18 29.77 10.03
CA VAL A 207 5.89 29.54 8.60
C VAL A 207 4.69 30.34 8.14
N TYR A 208 3.60 30.37 8.92
CA TYR A 208 2.33 30.95 8.46
C TYR A 208 1.97 32.26 9.14
N ASN A 209 2.78 32.75 10.08
CA ASN A 209 2.45 33.94 10.88
C ASN A 209 1.15 33.74 11.71
N ILE A 210 0.93 32.52 12.20
CA ILE A 210 -0.15 32.21 13.15
C ILE A 210 0.28 32.67 14.55
N PRO A 211 -0.58 33.31 15.38
CA PRO A 211 -0.20 33.70 16.73
C PRO A 211 0.34 32.53 17.55
N LYS A 212 1.33 32.78 18.41
CA LYS A 212 1.99 31.72 19.18
C LYS A 212 1.00 30.99 20.11
N GLU A 213 0.05 31.73 20.66
CA GLU A 213 -1.03 31.22 21.51
C GLU A 213 -1.93 30.26 20.72
N HIS A 214 -2.18 30.58 19.44
CA HIS A 214 -2.95 29.72 18.54
C HIS A 214 -2.19 28.45 18.19
N GLU A 215 -0.89 28.54 17.92
CA GLU A 215 -0.06 27.37 17.67
C GLU A 215 0.00 26.44 18.89
N GLU A 216 0.21 26.97 20.09
CA GLU A 216 0.25 26.18 21.32
C GLU A 216 -1.09 25.49 21.60
N ALA A 217 -2.20 26.22 21.45
CA ALA A 217 -3.55 25.68 21.59
C ALA A 217 -3.82 24.59 20.54
N TRP A 218 -3.44 24.83 19.28
CA TRP A 218 -3.61 23.88 18.18
C TRP A 218 -2.79 22.61 18.38
N LYS A 219 -1.51 22.74 18.76
CA LYS A 219 -0.64 21.59 19.05
C LYS A 219 -1.26 20.72 20.12
N LYS A 220 -1.76 21.31 21.22
CA LYS A 220 -2.46 20.57 22.28
C LYS A 220 -3.74 19.90 21.79
N TYR A 221 -4.53 20.60 20.98
CA TYR A 221 -5.80 20.12 20.44
C TYR A 221 -5.61 18.93 19.49
N ILE A 222 -4.68 19.03 18.54
CA ILE A 222 -4.50 18.02 17.48
C ILE A 222 -3.54 16.90 17.85
N HIS A 223 -2.79 17.03 18.96
CA HIS A 223 -1.83 16.03 19.44
C HIS A 223 -2.34 14.57 19.40
N PRO A 224 -3.59 14.26 19.81
CA PRO A 224 -4.09 12.88 19.79
C PRO A 224 -4.05 12.24 18.38
N VAL A 225 -4.21 13.05 17.33
CA VAL A 225 -4.33 12.60 15.94
C VAL A 225 -2.97 12.58 15.21
N LEU A 226 -1.99 13.40 15.64
CA LEU A 226 -0.65 13.41 15.06
C LEU A 226 0.07 12.07 15.21
N GLY A 227 -0.20 11.34 16.30
CA GLY A 227 0.30 9.97 16.50
C GLY A 227 -0.12 9.01 15.37
N SER A 228 -1.34 9.18 14.84
CA SER A 228 -1.88 8.34 13.77
C SER A 228 -1.16 8.56 12.44
N LEU A 229 -0.81 9.81 12.09
CA LEU A 229 0.01 10.09 10.89
C LEU A 229 1.35 9.36 10.95
N THR A 230 1.99 9.36 12.11
CA THR A 230 3.27 8.67 12.32
C THR A 230 3.10 7.15 12.26
N ALA A 231 2.03 6.62 12.86
CA ALA A 231 1.73 5.19 12.83
C ALA A 231 1.54 4.67 11.40
N PHE A 232 0.69 5.32 10.59
CA PHE A 232 0.47 4.93 9.19
C PHE A 232 1.72 5.12 8.33
N ARG A 233 2.52 6.18 8.57
CA ARG A 233 3.81 6.37 7.89
C ARG A 233 4.78 5.23 8.16
N ASN A 234 4.84 4.73 9.40
CA ASN A 234 5.77 3.67 9.79
C ASN A 234 5.37 2.31 9.20
N ILE A 235 4.09 2.08 8.93
CA ILE A 235 3.63 0.89 8.19
C ILE A 235 4.21 0.91 6.77
N ASN A 236 4.18 2.06 6.08
CA ASN A 236 4.70 2.20 4.71
C ASN A 236 6.20 1.99 4.57
N LYS A 237 6.97 2.13 5.65
CA LYS A 237 8.43 1.94 5.63
C LYS A 237 8.83 0.46 5.64
N LYS A 238 7.93 -0.45 5.98
CA LYS A 238 8.26 -1.88 6.06
C LYS A 238 8.39 -2.47 4.66
N VAL A 239 9.47 -3.20 4.44
CA VAL A 239 9.76 -3.85 3.16
C VAL A 239 9.14 -5.24 3.17
N SER A 240 8.32 -5.55 2.16
CA SER A 240 7.68 -6.87 2.05
C SER A 240 8.67 -7.99 1.74
N PRO A 241 8.36 -9.26 2.10
CA PRO A 241 9.23 -10.40 1.80
C PRO A 241 9.57 -10.54 0.32
N THR A 242 8.61 -10.25 -0.58
CA THR A 242 8.85 -10.26 -2.03
C THR A 242 9.90 -9.23 -2.44
N LYS A 243 9.84 -8.02 -1.89
CA LYS A 243 10.83 -6.99 -2.17
C LYS A 243 12.20 -7.31 -1.59
N GLN A 244 12.26 -7.84 -0.38
CA GLN A 244 13.51 -8.32 0.20
C GLN A 244 14.14 -9.41 -0.67
N LEU A 245 13.33 -10.34 -1.19
CA LEU A 245 13.81 -11.39 -2.10
C LEU A 245 14.28 -10.81 -3.43
N PHE A 246 13.52 -9.88 -4.01
CA PHE A 246 13.90 -9.17 -5.22
C PHE A 246 15.23 -8.43 -5.04
N ASP A 247 15.38 -7.64 -3.98
CA ASP A 247 16.61 -6.89 -3.71
C ASP A 247 17.81 -7.82 -3.48
N ALA A 248 17.59 -8.93 -2.77
CA ALA A 248 18.62 -9.95 -2.56
C ALA A 248 19.02 -10.67 -3.86
N ALA A 249 18.05 -10.98 -4.73
CA ALA A 249 18.29 -11.63 -6.01
C ALA A 249 19.02 -10.72 -7.00
N VAL A 250 18.59 -9.46 -7.12
CA VAL A 250 19.28 -8.45 -7.92
C VAL A 250 20.71 -8.23 -7.41
N SER A 251 20.91 -8.12 -6.09
CA SER A 251 22.24 -8.01 -5.48
C SER A 251 23.11 -9.25 -5.74
N HIS A 252 22.52 -10.45 -5.71
CA HIS A 252 23.24 -11.68 -6.03
C HIS A 252 23.66 -11.76 -7.50
N LEU A 253 22.75 -11.45 -8.43
CA LEU A 253 23.06 -11.38 -9.87
C LEU A 253 24.14 -10.34 -10.14
N TYR A 254 24.04 -9.17 -9.53
CA TYR A 254 25.06 -8.13 -9.63
C TYR A 254 26.44 -8.64 -9.17
N ARG A 255 26.50 -9.30 -8.00
CA ARG A 255 27.75 -9.90 -7.51
C ARG A 255 28.31 -10.96 -8.46
N ILE A 256 27.48 -11.81 -9.05
CA ILE A 256 27.93 -12.82 -10.02
C ILE A 256 28.52 -12.15 -11.27
N LYS A 257 27.86 -11.12 -11.80
CA LYS A 257 28.30 -10.43 -13.02
C LYS A 257 29.56 -9.60 -12.83
N VAL A 258 29.74 -9.04 -11.63
CA VAL A 258 30.89 -8.18 -11.31
C VAL A 258 32.06 -8.97 -10.72
N ALA A 259 31.83 -10.19 -10.22
CA ALA A 259 32.89 -11.04 -9.72
C ALA A 259 33.80 -11.51 -10.88
N PRO A 260 35.14 -11.50 -10.70
CA PRO A 260 36.04 -12.18 -11.61
C PRO A 260 35.75 -13.69 -11.56
N SER A 261 35.45 -14.31 -12.69
CA SER A 261 35.33 -15.77 -12.78
C SER A 261 36.71 -16.39 -13.03
N TYR A 262 36.97 -17.54 -12.44
CA TYR A 262 38.21 -18.29 -12.65
C TYR A 262 37.90 -19.53 -13.47
N ASP A 263 38.48 -19.62 -14.66
CA ASP A 263 38.34 -20.81 -15.51
C ASP A 263 39.35 -21.87 -15.09
N VAL A 264 38.85 -22.94 -14.48
CA VAL A 264 39.66 -24.06 -13.98
C VAL A 264 40.37 -24.81 -15.10
N ASN A 265 39.83 -24.78 -16.33
CA ASN A 265 40.42 -25.47 -17.48
C ASN A 265 41.54 -24.65 -18.14
N LEU A 266 41.47 -23.32 -18.07
CA LEU A 266 42.45 -22.41 -18.69
C LEU A 266 43.46 -21.81 -17.70
N GLY A 267 43.24 -21.95 -16.39
CA GLY A 267 44.12 -21.40 -15.36
C GLY A 267 44.17 -19.87 -15.34
N GLN A 268 43.14 -19.21 -15.90
CA GLN A 268 43.09 -17.75 -16.05
C GLN A 268 41.85 -17.16 -15.38
N VAL A 269 41.99 -15.92 -14.92
CA VAL A 269 40.88 -15.07 -14.46
C VAL A 269 40.20 -14.49 -15.70
N THR A 270 38.97 -14.89 -15.98
CA THR A 270 38.14 -14.32 -17.03
C THR A 270 37.55 -12.99 -16.58
N GLN A 271 37.46 -12.03 -17.51
CA GLN A 271 36.88 -10.70 -17.25
C GLN A 271 35.40 -10.82 -16.82
N PRO A 272 34.87 -9.85 -16.05
CA PRO A 272 33.49 -9.87 -15.60
C PRO A 272 32.52 -9.98 -16.79
N LEU A 273 31.45 -10.77 -16.64
CA LEU A 273 30.40 -10.94 -17.64
C LEU A 273 29.50 -9.70 -17.66
N TYR A 274 30.01 -8.61 -18.21
CA TYR A 274 29.22 -7.42 -18.48
C TYR A 274 28.20 -7.72 -19.59
N PRO A 275 26.92 -7.30 -19.43
CA PRO A 275 25.96 -7.35 -20.54
C PRO A 275 26.49 -6.60 -21.76
N GLU A 276 26.24 -7.09 -22.98
CA GLU A 276 26.86 -6.63 -24.25
C GLU A 276 26.73 -5.13 -24.57
N HIS A 277 25.96 -4.35 -23.79
CA HIS A 277 25.76 -2.91 -23.96
C HIS A 277 25.80 -2.09 -22.65
N ALA A 278 26.28 -2.65 -21.54
CA ALA A 278 26.28 -1.95 -20.24
C ALA A 278 27.50 -1.02 -20.10
N THR A 279 27.27 0.29 -20.18
CA THR A 279 28.32 1.33 -20.03
C THR A 279 28.46 1.84 -18.59
N THR A 280 27.40 1.75 -17.79
CA THR A 280 27.35 2.26 -16.41
C THR A 280 26.96 1.18 -15.41
N VAL A 281 27.29 1.40 -14.13
CA VAL A 281 26.82 0.55 -13.02
C VAL A 281 25.29 0.44 -13.01
N SER A 282 24.59 1.51 -13.39
CA SER A 282 23.13 1.54 -13.52
C SER A 282 22.62 0.58 -14.59
N ASP A 283 23.32 0.47 -15.72
CA ASP A 283 22.96 -0.45 -16.82
C ASP A 283 23.10 -1.92 -16.39
N VAL A 284 24.17 -2.22 -15.63
CA VAL A 284 24.38 -3.56 -15.05
C VAL A 284 23.26 -3.90 -14.07
N VAL A 285 22.88 -2.97 -13.19
CA VAL A 285 21.78 -3.15 -12.24
C VAL A 285 20.46 -3.35 -12.98
N GLN A 286 20.17 -2.56 -14.02
CA GLN A 286 18.95 -2.69 -14.81
C GLN A 286 18.87 -4.04 -15.54
N ALA A 287 19.99 -4.53 -16.08
CA ALA A 287 20.06 -5.87 -16.66
C ALA A 287 19.79 -6.97 -15.60
N CYS A 288 20.37 -6.87 -14.41
CA CYS A 288 20.07 -7.78 -13.30
C CYS A 288 18.59 -7.75 -12.90
N ILE A 289 17.96 -6.57 -12.94
CA ILE A 289 16.54 -6.47 -12.63
C ILE A 289 15.69 -7.19 -13.69
N LEU A 290 16.01 -7.05 -14.98
CA LEU A 290 15.30 -7.73 -16.06
C LEU A 290 15.46 -9.26 -15.97
N GLU A 291 16.64 -9.73 -15.59
CA GLU A 291 16.93 -11.16 -15.41
C GLU A 291 16.34 -11.78 -14.14
N CYS A 292 16.12 -10.98 -13.09
CA CYS A 292 15.65 -11.47 -11.80
C CYS A 292 14.31 -12.21 -11.92
N GLY A 293 13.46 -11.83 -12.89
CA GLY A 293 12.16 -12.47 -13.14
C GLY A 293 11.19 -12.42 -11.96
N LEU A 294 11.47 -11.61 -10.94
CA LEU A 294 10.61 -11.36 -9.78
C LEU A 294 9.99 -9.96 -9.91
N PRO A 295 8.74 -9.75 -9.46
CA PRO A 295 8.10 -8.44 -9.47
C PRO A 295 8.92 -7.42 -8.66
N ARG A 296 9.13 -6.23 -9.23
CA ARG A 296 9.99 -5.18 -8.68
C ARG A 296 9.41 -4.53 -7.43
N ASP A 297 8.08 -4.46 -7.37
CA ASP A 297 7.35 -3.67 -6.40
C ASP A 297 6.96 -4.50 -5.18
N GLY A 298 7.53 -4.13 -4.04
CA GLY A 298 7.15 -4.65 -2.73
C GLY A 298 5.83 -4.18 -2.19
N HIS A 299 5.10 -3.38 -2.97
CA HIS A 299 4.06 -2.48 -2.51
C HIS A 299 2.64 -2.90 -2.94
N GLY A 300 2.47 -4.11 -3.50
CA GLY A 300 1.16 -4.64 -3.89
C GLY A 300 0.25 -5.12 -2.76
N GLY A 301 0.69 -5.06 -1.50
CA GLY A 301 -0.09 -5.52 -0.33
C GLY A 301 -1.30 -4.63 -0.02
N SER A 302 -2.38 -5.21 0.52
CA SER A 302 -3.58 -4.46 0.93
C SER A 302 -3.25 -3.45 2.00
N SER A 303 -2.42 -3.85 2.95
CA SER A 303 -2.03 -3.03 4.09
C SER A 303 -1.29 -1.75 3.68
N PHE A 304 -0.52 -1.77 2.59
CA PHE A 304 0.16 -0.59 2.05
C PHE A 304 -0.83 0.41 1.45
N VAL A 305 -1.82 -0.07 0.71
CA VAL A 305 -2.85 0.80 0.12
C VAL A 305 -3.78 1.32 1.21
N ASP A 306 -4.15 0.48 2.17
CA ASP A 306 -4.99 0.84 3.31
C ASP A 306 -4.31 1.91 4.19
N SER A 307 -3.02 1.79 4.48
CA SER A 307 -2.30 2.79 5.28
C SER A 307 -2.20 4.15 4.57
N ILE A 308 -2.11 4.18 3.24
CA ILE A 308 -2.18 5.44 2.47
C ILE A 308 -3.57 6.04 2.58
N GLN A 309 -4.61 5.23 2.36
CA GLN A 309 -6.00 5.67 2.51
C GLN A 309 -6.25 6.26 3.89
N GLU A 310 -5.83 5.57 4.96
CA GLU A 310 -6.03 6.06 6.32
C GLU A 310 -5.18 7.29 6.63
N ARG A 311 -3.95 7.39 6.13
CA ARG A 311 -3.16 8.61 6.26
C ARG A 311 -3.87 9.80 5.62
N THR A 312 -4.50 9.60 4.47
CA THR A 312 -5.29 10.64 3.80
C THR A 312 -6.57 10.97 4.59
N ASN A 313 -7.25 9.99 5.19
CA ASN A 313 -8.39 10.23 6.09
C ASN A 313 -7.99 11.14 7.27
N VAL A 314 -6.81 10.90 7.86
CA VAL A 314 -6.29 11.74 8.93
C VAL A 314 -6.07 13.18 8.45
N LEU A 315 -5.50 13.37 7.24
CA LEU A 315 -5.32 14.70 6.65
C LEU A 315 -6.66 15.40 6.41
N ILE A 316 -7.65 14.72 5.83
CA ILE A 316 -8.99 15.27 5.59
C ILE A 316 -9.67 15.66 6.92
N PHE A 317 -9.46 14.89 7.98
CA PHE A 317 -9.93 15.23 9.30
C PHE A 317 -9.29 16.52 9.83
N ILE A 318 -7.95 16.63 9.76
CA ILE A 318 -7.22 17.85 10.16
C ILE A 318 -7.71 19.06 9.35
N ILE A 319 -7.85 18.93 8.04
CA ILE A 319 -8.38 19.95 7.12
C ILE A 319 -9.78 20.40 7.55
N THR A 320 -10.64 19.46 7.97
CA THR A 320 -11.98 19.79 8.48
C THR A 320 -11.90 20.60 9.77
N LYS A 321 -10.97 20.29 10.68
CA LYS A 321 -10.78 21.07 11.92
C LYS A 321 -10.20 22.46 11.65
N VAL A 322 -9.27 22.60 10.69
CA VAL A 322 -8.80 23.92 10.24
C VAL A 322 -9.94 24.72 9.60
N SER A 323 -10.83 24.07 8.85
CA SER A 323 -12.03 24.72 8.29
C SER A 323 -12.96 25.27 9.39
N SER A 324 -13.14 24.54 10.50
CA SER A 324 -13.87 25.02 11.67
C SER A 324 -13.23 26.25 12.31
N VAL A 325 -11.88 26.28 12.40
CA VAL A 325 -11.13 27.42 12.91
C VAL A 325 -11.38 28.66 12.07
N ILE A 326 -11.18 28.57 10.74
CA ILE A 326 -11.42 29.69 9.80
C ILE A 326 -12.86 30.16 9.94
N SER A 327 -13.84 29.26 9.83
CA SER A 327 -15.27 29.60 9.92
C SER A 327 -15.65 30.27 11.25
N ARG A 328 -15.00 29.91 12.36
CA ARG A 328 -15.26 30.47 13.68
C ARG A 328 -14.68 31.87 13.83
N LEU A 329 -13.49 32.11 13.28
CA LEU A 329 -12.85 33.42 13.29
C LEU A 329 -13.63 34.41 12.41
N ASP A 330 -14.10 33.97 11.24
CA ASP A 330 -14.88 34.79 10.28
C ASP A 330 -16.16 35.34 10.89
N LYS A 331 -16.93 34.46 11.57
CA LYS A 331 -18.22 34.83 12.17
C LYS A 331 -18.10 35.90 13.26
N ASN A 332 -16.95 36.05 13.89
CA ASN A 332 -16.75 36.99 14.99
C ASN A 332 -16.12 38.33 14.55
N ASN A 333 -16.07 38.62 13.24
CA ASN A 333 -15.44 39.83 12.70
C ASN A 333 -13.99 40.05 13.17
N ALA A 334 -13.33 39.00 13.68
CA ALA A 334 -11.90 38.95 13.75
C ALA A 334 -11.42 39.03 12.30
N LYS A 335 -10.77 40.14 11.91
CA LYS A 335 -10.35 40.51 10.53
C LYS A 335 -9.36 39.49 9.89
N SER A 336 -9.70 38.21 9.89
CA SER A 336 -8.78 37.08 9.81
C SER A 336 -9.26 35.96 8.88
N GLY A 337 -10.44 36.09 8.26
CA GLY A 337 -10.97 35.00 7.44
C GLY A 337 -10.30 34.71 6.12
N THR A 338 -9.53 35.69 5.69
CA THR A 338 -8.90 35.70 4.37
C THR A 338 -7.46 36.14 4.40
N ASN A 339 -7.14 36.93 5.42
CA ASN A 339 -5.82 37.45 5.69
C ASN A 339 -5.37 36.82 7.01
N SER A 340 -5.27 35.50 7.13
CA SER A 340 -4.63 34.92 8.32
C SER A 340 -3.75 33.77 7.94
N GLY A 341 -2.75 33.50 8.77
CA GLY A 341 -1.88 32.34 8.58
C GLY A 341 -2.64 31.02 8.44
N TRP A 342 -3.83 30.90 9.04
CA TRP A 342 -4.70 29.74 8.91
C TRP A 342 -5.15 29.47 7.47
N TYR A 343 -5.35 30.52 6.67
CA TYR A 343 -5.69 30.40 5.26
C TYR A 343 -4.55 29.70 4.48
N TRP A 344 -3.32 30.20 4.65
CA TRP A 344 -2.14 29.67 3.96
C TRP A 344 -1.80 28.26 4.41
N PHE A 345 -1.99 27.98 5.70
CA PHE A 345 -1.84 26.63 6.25
C PHE A 345 -2.88 25.66 5.68
N MET A 346 -4.14 26.08 5.55
CA MET A 346 -5.20 25.29 4.92
C MET A 346 -4.91 25.00 3.44
N GLU A 347 -4.39 25.98 2.69
CA GLU A 347 -4.00 25.82 1.29
C GLU A 347 -2.93 24.75 1.11
N ASP A 348 -1.88 24.77 1.94
CA ASP A 348 -0.80 23.77 1.89
C ASP A 348 -1.28 22.39 2.33
N LEU A 349 -2.14 22.31 3.35
CA LEU A 349 -2.74 21.03 3.78
C LEU A 349 -3.60 20.40 2.67
N LEU A 350 -4.42 21.20 1.98
CA LEU A 350 -5.22 20.74 0.85
C LEU A 350 -4.33 20.24 -0.29
N LEU A 351 -3.27 20.96 -0.62
CA LEU A 351 -2.31 20.53 -1.64
C LEU A 351 -1.67 19.19 -1.26
N CYS A 352 -1.16 19.09 -0.02
CA CYS A 352 -0.58 17.85 0.51
C CYS A 352 -1.56 16.66 0.45
N ALA A 353 -2.81 16.86 0.90
CA ALA A 353 -3.83 15.81 0.87
C ALA A 353 -4.20 15.36 -0.55
N ARG A 354 -4.24 16.27 -1.53
CA ARG A 354 -4.52 15.92 -2.94
C ARG A 354 -3.44 15.03 -3.53
N VAL A 355 -2.17 15.34 -3.25
CA VAL A 355 -1.03 14.51 -3.69
C VAL A 355 -1.13 13.10 -3.11
N HIS A 356 -1.51 13.01 -1.83
CA HIS A 356 -1.76 11.73 -1.17
C HIS A 356 -2.88 10.93 -1.84
N VAL A 357 -4.00 11.58 -2.21
CA VAL A 357 -5.10 10.94 -2.94
C VAL A 357 -4.70 10.51 -4.35
N GLU A 358 -3.98 11.35 -5.08
CA GLU A 358 -3.48 11.02 -6.43
C GLU A 358 -2.61 9.78 -6.39
N LYS A 359 -1.69 9.72 -5.42
CA LYS A 359 -0.84 8.55 -5.24
C LYS A 359 -1.63 7.31 -4.85
N LEU A 360 -2.62 7.46 -3.98
CA LEU A 360 -3.55 6.38 -3.62
C LEU A 360 -4.29 5.85 -4.84
N GLN A 361 -4.82 6.73 -5.71
CA GLN A 361 -5.51 6.35 -6.94
C GLN A 361 -4.58 5.56 -7.88
N THR A 362 -3.36 6.03 -8.12
CA THR A 362 -2.38 5.34 -8.96
C THR A 362 -2.05 3.96 -8.41
N THR A 363 -1.68 3.86 -7.13
CA THR A 363 -1.31 2.59 -6.51
C THR A 363 -2.50 1.62 -6.41
N ALA A 364 -3.71 2.11 -6.15
CA ALA A 364 -4.90 1.27 -6.12
C ALA A 364 -5.23 0.69 -7.51
N ARG A 365 -5.09 1.47 -8.59
CA ARG A 365 -5.31 1.02 -9.97
C ARG A 365 -4.26 0.01 -10.41
N GLU A 366 -2.98 0.28 -10.15
CA GLU A 366 -1.86 -0.65 -10.41
C GLU A 366 -2.07 -1.98 -9.66
N GLY A 367 -2.51 -1.91 -8.41
CA GLY A 367 -2.82 -3.07 -7.58
C GLY A 367 -4.18 -3.75 -7.86
N LYS A 368 -4.94 -3.31 -8.88
CA LYS A 368 -6.30 -3.80 -9.20
C LYS A 368 -7.26 -3.80 -8.01
N ARG A 369 -7.21 -2.74 -7.19
CA ARG A 369 -8.03 -2.53 -5.98
C ARG A 369 -9.16 -1.55 -6.26
N ASP A 370 -10.15 -1.98 -7.03
CA ASP A 370 -11.23 -1.11 -7.54
C ASP A 370 -12.03 -0.43 -6.43
N ARG A 371 -12.26 -1.11 -5.29
CA ARG A 371 -12.95 -0.51 -4.13
C ARG A 371 -12.18 0.68 -3.57
N THR A 372 -10.88 0.52 -3.32
CA THR A 372 -10.04 1.61 -2.81
C THR A 372 -9.90 2.74 -3.81
N ALA A 373 -9.80 2.42 -5.11
CA ALA A 373 -9.78 3.44 -6.16
C ALA A 373 -11.06 4.30 -6.15
N ALA A 374 -12.23 3.68 -5.95
CA ALA A 374 -13.50 4.39 -5.85
C ALA A 374 -13.60 5.27 -4.59
N TYR A 375 -13.16 4.76 -3.42
CA TYR A 375 -13.05 5.60 -2.21
C TYR A 375 -12.10 6.78 -2.42
N ALA A 376 -10.97 6.58 -3.10
CA ALA A 376 -10.02 7.64 -3.39
C ALA A 376 -10.62 8.73 -4.29
N SER A 377 -11.46 8.38 -5.27
CA SER A 377 -12.23 9.35 -6.07
C SER A 377 -13.15 10.22 -5.20
N VAL A 378 -13.88 9.61 -4.27
CA VAL A 378 -14.75 10.34 -3.32
C VAL A 378 -13.93 11.26 -2.40
N MET A 379 -12.75 10.80 -1.93
CA MET A 379 -11.82 11.63 -1.15
C MET A 379 -11.32 12.83 -1.96
N ARG A 380 -11.00 12.62 -3.25
CA ARG A 380 -10.59 13.70 -4.16
C ARG A 380 -11.71 14.72 -4.32
N MET A 381 -12.95 14.27 -4.48
CA MET A 381 -14.11 15.16 -4.59
C MET A 381 -14.26 16.06 -3.35
N ASP A 382 -14.18 15.51 -2.13
CA ASP A 382 -14.25 16.35 -0.91
C ASP A 382 -13.12 17.39 -0.85
N LEU A 383 -11.90 17.01 -1.23
CA LEU A 383 -10.76 17.93 -1.28
C LEU A 383 -10.95 19.03 -2.34
N ILE A 384 -11.52 18.70 -3.51
CA ILE A 384 -11.84 19.68 -4.55
C ILE A 384 -12.89 20.67 -4.03
N VAL A 385 -13.98 20.17 -3.43
CA VAL A 385 -15.03 21.01 -2.83
C VAL A 385 -14.42 21.97 -1.81
N LYS A 386 -13.58 21.47 -0.88
CA LYS A 386 -12.91 22.29 0.12
C LYS A 386 -11.94 23.31 -0.49
N THR A 387 -11.29 22.96 -1.60
CA THR A 387 -10.44 23.89 -2.36
C THR A 387 -11.26 25.05 -2.93
N VAL A 388 -12.39 24.76 -3.56
CA VAL A 388 -13.28 25.79 -4.11
C VAL A 388 -13.92 26.63 -3.00
N GLN A 389 -14.27 26.03 -1.86
CA GLN A 389 -14.73 26.77 -0.68
C GLN A 389 -13.67 27.74 -0.16
N LEU A 390 -12.39 27.34 -0.14
CA LEU A 390 -11.28 28.20 0.24
C LEU A 390 -11.05 29.33 -0.80
N ILE A 391 -11.17 29.03 -2.09
CA ILE A 391 -11.14 30.07 -3.14
C ILE A 391 -12.30 31.04 -2.96
N ALA A 392 -13.49 30.55 -2.60
CA ALA A 392 -14.69 31.34 -2.36
C ALA A 392 -14.57 32.26 -1.12
N SER A 393 -13.78 31.85 -0.12
CA SER A 393 -13.56 32.69 1.05
C SER A 393 -12.65 33.88 0.76
N LYS A 394 -11.70 33.80 -0.20
CA LYS A 394 -10.77 34.91 -0.53
C LYS A 394 -11.51 36.26 -0.72
N PRO A 395 -11.00 37.36 -0.12
CA PRO A 395 -11.64 38.66 -0.13
C PRO A 395 -11.35 39.30 -1.49
N LEU A 396 -12.36 39.90 -2.11
CA LEU A 396 -12.15 40.69 -3.31
C LEU A 396 -11.82 42.14 -2.92
N PRO A 397 -10.96 42.83 -3.69
CA PRO A 397 -10.69 44.26 -3.46
C PRO A 397 -12.01 45.05 -3.38
N ARG A 398 -12.19 45.83 -2.31
CA ARG A 398 -13.32 46.76 -2.21
C ARG A 398 -13.06 47.95 -3.12
N TRP A 399 -13.55 47.84 -4.35
CA TRP A 399 -13.64 48.85 -5.40
C TRP A 399 -12.37 49.69 -5.68
N PRO A 400 -11.91 49.78 -6.95
CA PRO A 400 -12.50 49.17 -8.14
C PRO A 400 -12.35 47.64 -8.13
N VAL A 401 -13.31 46.95 -8.74
CA VAL A 401 -13.25 45.50 -8.90
C VAL A 401 -12.09 45.20 -9.84
N ASP A 402 -11.10 44.44 -9.36
CA ASP A 402 -10.05 43.90 -10.22
C ASP A 402 -10.65 42.81 -11.12
N GLU A 403 -10.99 43.20 -12.35
CA GLU A 403 -11.59 42.31 -13.34
C GLU A 403 -10.70 41.13 -13.71
N GLU A 404 -9.37 41.33 -13.70
CA GLU A 404 -8.40 40.29 -14.04
C GLU A 404 -8.31 39.26 -12.92
N LEU A 405 -8.27 39.70 -11.65
CA LEU A 405 -8.34 38.80 -10.49
C LEU A 405 -9.65 37.99 -10.48
N MET A 406 -10.78 38.63 -10.81
CA MET A 406 -12.08 37.95 -10.91
C MET A 406 -12.11 36.93 -12.06
N LYS A 407 -11.49 37.25 -13.19
CA LYS A 407 -11.35 36.33 -14.33
C LYS A 407 -10.48 35.13 -13.97
N GLN A 408 -9.35 35.35 -13.30
CA GLN A 408 -8.48 34.28 -12.81
C GLN A 408 -9.19 33.38 -11.80
N ARG A 409 -9.93 33.97 -10.84
CA ARG A 409 -10.72 33.22 -9.86
C ARG A 409 -11.77 32.33 -10.52
N ARG A 410 -12.49 32.85 -11.51
CA ARG A 410 -13.47 32.08 -12.30
C ARG A 410 -12.80 30.94 -13.04
N LYS A 411 -11.69 31.22 -13.76
CA LYS A 411 -10.93 30.21 -14.49
C LYS A 411 -10.48 29.05 -13.59
N VAL A 412 -9.86 29.35 -12.44
CA VAL A 412 -9.40 28.32 -11.49
C VAL A 412 -10.60 27.53 -10.92
N THR A 413 -11.72 28.20 -10.66
CA THR A 413 -12.95 27.54 -10.20
C THR A 413 -13.50 26.58 -11.26
N ASP A 414 -13.47 26.97 -12.53
CA ASP A 414 -13.93 26.16 -13.65
C ASP A 414 -13.03 24.93 -13.85
N GLU A 415 -11.71 25.09 -13.76
CA GLU A 415 -10.74 23.97 -13.80
C GLU A 415 -11.02 22.95 -12.69
N TRP A 416 -11.26 23.40 -11.46
CA TRP A 416 -11.63 22.50 -10.35
C TRP A 416 -12.98 21.84 -10.56
N THR A 417 -13.94 22.54 -11.17
CA THR A 417 -15.25 21.99 -11.50
C THR A 417 -15.13 20.87 -12.54
N GLU A 418 -14.28 21.05 -13.56
CA GLU A 418 -14.00 19.99 -14.53
C GLU A 418 -13.39 18.75 -13.86
N GLN A 419 -12.37 18.93 -13.01
CA GLN A 419 -11.75 17.85 -12.25
C GLN A 419 -12.77 17.12 -11.35
N PHE A 420 -13.68 17.86 -10.71
CA PHE A 420 -14.77 17.28 -9.91
C PHE A 420 -15.68 16.39 -10.77
N MET A 421 -16.07 16.86 -11.95
CA MET A 421 -16.95 16.10 -12.85
C MET A 421 -16.29 14.83 -13.41
N ILE A 422 -14.96 14.85 -13.63
CA ILE A 422 -14.19 13.66 -14.01
C ILE A 422 -14.31 12.58 -12.92
N GLU A 423 -14.11 12.95 -11.65
CA GLU A 423 -14.20 12.00 -10.54
C GLU A 423 -15.63 11.53 -10.29
N HIS A 424 -16.61 12.43 -10.40
CA HIS A 424 -18.04 12.09 -10.30
C HIS A 424 -18.45 11.06 -11.36
N LYS A 425 -18.02 11.27 -12.62
CA LYS A 425 -18.25 10.32 -13.71
C LYS A 425 -17.52 9.00 -13.46
N ALA A 426 -16.31 9.03 -12.94
CA ALA A 426 -15.56 7.81 -12.62
C ALA A 426 -16.31 6.92 -11.61
N ILE A 427 -16.96 7.50 -10.60
CA ILE A 427 -17.79 6.76 -9.64
C ILE A 427 -19.01 6.16 -10.34
N LYS A 428 -19.68 6.91 -11.21
CA LYS A 428 -20.86 6.40 -11.93
C LYS A 428 -20.54 5.19 -12.81
N ASP A 429 -19.41 5.27 -13.51
CA ASP A 429 -19.04 4.34 -14.59
C ASP A 429 -18.23 3.12 -14.08
N HIS A 430 -17.34 3.31 -13.10
CA HIS A 430 -16.34 2.31 -12.69
C HIS A 430 -16.49 1.83 -11.23
N CYS A 431 -17.45 2.33 -10.46
CA CYS A 431 -17.61 1.93 -9.06
C CYS A 431 -18.11 0.47 -8.93
N PRO A 432 -17.46 -0.35 -8.09
CA PRO A 432 -17.94 -1.70 -7.78
C PRO A 432 -19.36 -1.72 -7.20
N ARG A 433 -20.20 -2.66 -7.65
CA ARG A 433 -21.62 -2.74 -7.27
C ARG A 433 -21.86 -2.73 -5.75
N GLY A 434 -21.02 -3.41 -4.98
CA GLY A 434 -21.21 -3.55 -3.53
C GLY A 434 -21.01 -2.28 -2.70
N ILE A 435 -20.44 -1.21 -3.26
CA ILE A 435 -20.27 0.09 -2.59
C ILE A 435 -20.90 1.25 -3.40
N LYS A 436 -21.58 0.93 -4.49
CA LYS A 436 -22.04 1.93 -5.47
C LYS A 436 -23.05 2.89 -4.85
N ASP A 437 -24.02 2.38 -4.08
CA ASP A 437 -25.08 3.21 -3.50
C ASP A 437 -24.50 4.17 -2.45
N GLU A 438 -23.66 3.67 -1.53
CA GLU A 438 -22.95 4.48 -0.54
C GLU A 438 -22.13 5.61 -1.17
N LEU A 439 -21.33 5.28 -2.20
CA LEU A 439 -20.47 6.26 -2.84
C LEU A 439 -21.24 7.24 -3.73
N THR A 440 -22.34 6.81 -4.35
CA THR A 440 -23.21 7.70 -5.12
C THR A 440 -23.89 8.70 -4.21
N GLU A 441 -24.37 8.28 -3.04
CA GLU A 441 -24.96 9.20 -2.07
C GLU A 441 -23.96 10.23 -1.56
N LYS A 442 -22.73 9.80 -1.24
CA LYS A 442 -21.63 10.72 -0.90
C LYS A 442 -21.30 11.68 -2.05
N ALA A 443 -21.29 11.20 -3.28
CA ALA A 443 -21.03 12.01 -4.46
C ALA A 443 -22.10 13.10 -4.65
N ASN A 444 -23.38 12.76 -4.47
CA ASN A 444 -24.49 13.72 -4.55
C ASN A 444 -24.38 14.81 -3.47
N ILE A 445 -24.06 14.44 -2.22
CA ILE A 445 -23.82 15.42 -1.13
C ILE A 445 -22.69 16.39 -1.51
N PHE A 446 -21.62 15.88 -2.12
CA PHE A 446 -20.52 16.72 -2.59
C PHE A 446 -20.88 17.57 -3.79
N GLU A 447 -21.76 17.11 -4.68
CA GLU A 447 -22.27 17.89 -5.80
C GLU A 447 -23.05 19.12 -5.32
N GLU A 448 -23.94 18.95 -4.34
CA GLU A 448 -24.68 20.06 -3.73
C GLU A 448 -23.75 21.08 -3.05
N ARG A 449 -22.73 20.59 -2.32
CA ARG A 449 -21.71 21.44 -1.69
C ARG A 449 -20.87 22.16 -2.75
N MET A 450 -20.51 21.49 -3.84
CA MET A 450 -19.75 22.05 -4.94
C MET A 450 -20.53 23.18 -5.64
N ALA A 451 -21.81 22.96 -5.96
CA ALA A 451 -22.65 23.97 -6.57
C ALA A 451 -22.76 25.24 -5.72
N THR A 452 -22.86 25.08 -4.40
CA THR A 452 -22.87 26.20 -3.45
C THR A 452 -21.52 26.93 -3.42
N ALA A 453 -20.41 26.18 -3.39
CA ALA A 453 -19.06 26.76 -3.39
C ALA A 453 -18.73 27.52 -4.69
N VAL A 454 -19.14 26.99 -5.85
CA VAL A 454 -18.94 27.63 -7.17
C VAL A 454 -19.69 28.95 -7.26
N ARG A 455 -20.96 29.00 -6.84
CA ARG A 455 -21.74 30.26 -6.81
C ARG A 455 -21.07 31.32 -5.94
N ALA A 456 -20.57 30.92 -4.76
CA ALA A 456 -19.84 31.83 -3.88
C ALA A 456 -18.51 32.30 -4.49
N ALA A 457 -17.74 31.42 -5.13
CA ALA A 457 -16.47 31.76 -5.78
C ALA A 457 -16.65 32.70 -6.99
N ARG A 458 -17.74 32.56 -7.74
CA ARG A 458 -18.08 33.43 -8.89
C ARG A 458 -18.58 34.82 -8.48
N GLY A 459 -18.98 34.98 -7.21
CA GLY A 459 -19.58 36.22 -6.70
C GLY A 459 -21.08 36.34 -6.96
N ASP A 460 -21.73 35.24 -7.36
CA ASP A 460 -23.16 35.19 -7.70
C ASP A 460 -24.06 35.11 -6.46
N ALA A 461 -23.48 34.93 -5.27
CA ALA A 461 -24.18 34.97 -4.00
C ALA A 461 -24.10 36.37 -3.37
N GLU A 462 -25.24 37.00 -3.06
CA GLU A 462 -25.28 38.05 -2.04
C GLU A 462 -24.61 37.50 -0.77
N TYR A 463 -23.58 38.19 -0.28
CA TYR A 463 -23.02 37.90 1.04
C TYR A 463 -24.12 38.08 2.10
N ARG A 464 -24.77 36.98 2.50
CA ARG A 464 -25.62 36.92 3.69
C ARG A 464 -24.97 35.94 4.67
N PRO A 465 -24.35 36.41 5.77
CA PRO A 465 -23.92 35.50 6.82
C PRO A 465 -25.16 34.78 7.38
N ASN A 466 -25.06 33.45 7.51
CA ASN A 466 -26.13 32.54 7.99
C ASN A 466 -27.00 33.16 9.10
N ARG A 467 -28.29 33.35 8.83
CA ARG A 467 -29.31 33.37 9.90
C ARG A 467 -29.48 31.94 10.41
N PRO A 468 -29.55 31.70 11.72
CA PRO A 468 -30.03 30.43 12.23
C PRO A 468 -31.45 30.20 11.73
N SER A 469 -31.77 28.97 11.32
CA SER A 469 -33.14 28.54 11.12
C SER A 469 -33.90 28.74 12.44
N MET A 470 -34.79 29.74 12.46
CA MET A 470 -35.77 29.90 13.52
C MET A 470 -36.57 28.59 13.61
N GLU A 471 -36.52 27.95 14.77
CA GLU A 471 -37.43 26.88 15.15
C GLU A 471 -38.85 27.36 14.84
N ARG A 472 -39.58 26.57 14.05
CA ARG A 472 -41.03 26.74 13.96
C ARG A 472 -41.59 26.26 15.29
N ASP A 473 -41.95 27.21 16.13
CA ASP A 473 -42.94 27.04 17.20
C ASP A 473 -44.15 26.28 16.63
N ILE A 474 -44.26 25.01 17.00
CA ILE A 474 -45.53 24.30 17.04
C ILE A 474 -45.80 24.07 18.52
N GLY A 475 -46.44 25.06 19.12
CA GLY A 475 -46.92 24.99 20.49
C GLY A 475 -48.12 24.05 20.61
N THR A 476 -48.03 23.20 21.61
CA THR A 476 -49.11 22.67 22.47
C THR A 476 -50.04 21.59 21.91
N GLY A 477 -49.99 20.41 22.55
CA GLY A 477 -50.99 19.36 22.44
C GLY A 477 -50.56 18.05 23.10
N VAL A 478 -50.46 18.03 24.43
CA VAL A 478 -50.43 16.78 25.22
C VAL A 478 -51.81 16.10 25.12
N PRO A 479 -51.87 14.77 24.92
CA PRO A 479 -52.30 13.86 25.99
C PRO A 479 -51.35 12.64 26.09
N MET A 480 -50.79 12.33 27.26
CA MET A 480 -51.34 11.38 28.24
C MET A 480 -51.84 10.05 27.63
N ASP A 481 -51.04 9.03 27.92
CA ASP A 481 -51.44 7.73 28.44
C ASP A 481 -51.70 6.52 27.52
N ILE A 482 -50.93 5.47 27.86
CA ILE A 482 -51.25 4.03 27.92
C ILE A 482 -50.68 3.11 26.82
N LEU A 483 -49.83 2.19 27.33
CA LEU A 483 -49.25 0.91 26.83
C LEU A 483 -47.93 0.96 26.07
#